data_AF-A0AA39HWD7-F1
#
_entry.id   AF-A0AA39HWD7-F1
#
_cell.length_a   1.000
_cell.length_b   1.000
_cell.length_c   1.000
_cell.angle_alpha   90.00
_cell.angle_beta   90.00
_cell.angle_gamma   90.00
#
_symmetry.space_group_name_H-M   'P 1'
#
loop_
_entity.id
_entity.type
_entity.pdbx_description
1 polymer ?
#
loop_
_entity_poly.entity_id
_entity_poly.type
_entity_poly.pdbx_seq_one_letter_code
_entity_poly.pdbx_strand_id
1 'polypeptide(L)'
;MEILEATPKMVEEQMEFTDEKQSHPLQRIYNHILPPSRLDFGSDYYVFRKGIKPMWEDDNNAKGGRWLISVDRTKRSARLDAFWIELLVALIGEQFEDSEHICGIVVNCRHKGDKISVWTRDAEKDDINLRLRMQLKKLLDIPDSEQLLYVVHKVAAVRSGSMMKPHLSIPRQLGNESSSQMDFVLKTPNNKMEIFEETPKMVEEQMEFTAEKQPHPLQKSFTMWYLRGDRTREWLDCLKQLIAFKTVEGFWAIYNRILPPSRLDFGSDYYVFRKGIKPMWEDENNEAGGRWIISVDRTKRSVRLDAFWIELLIALIGEQFEDSEHICGIVVNCRHKGDKISVWTRDAEKDDINLRLGMQLKKLLDIPDSEQLLYVVHKVAAVRSGSMMKPHLSIPRQRGSDSFLE
;
A
#
# COMPACT_ATOMS: atom_id res chain seq x y z
N MET A 1 -10.76 31.47 -43.45
CA MET A 1 -9.80 31.07 -42.39
C MET A 1 -10.59 30.28 -41.38
N GLU A 2 -10.61 28.96 -41.54
CA GLU A 2 -11.24 28.03 -40.60
C GLU A 2 -10.44 28.01 -39.30
N ILE A 3 -11.14 28.13 -38.19
CA ILE A 3 -10.60 27.93 -36.85
C ILE A 3 -10.65 26.42 -36.61
N LEU A 4 -9.49 25.77 -36.70
CA LEU A 4 -9.32 24.36 -36.34
C LEU A 4 -9.47 24.21 -34.83
N GLU A 5 -10.62 23.71 -34.38
CA GLU A 5 -10.80 23.19 -33.03
C GLU A 5 -10.04 21.87 -32.90
N ALA A 6 -8.83 21.94 -32.34
CA ALA A 6 -8.10 20.76 -31.91
C ALA A 6 -8.74 20.23 -30.60
N THR A 7 -9.62 19.24 -30.73
CA THR A 7 -10.02 18.38 -29.61
C THR A 7 -8.81 17.53 -29.19
N PRO A 8 -8.50 17.41 -27.88
CA PRO A 8 -7.46 16.49 -27.43
C PRO A 8 -7.90 15.06 -27.70
N LYS A 9 -7.14 14.32 -28.53
CA LYS A 9 -7.33 12.89 -28.72
C LYS A 9 -7.05 12.18 -27.39
N MET A 10 -8.09 11.66 -26.76
CA MET A 10 -7.96 10.57 -25.79
C MET A 10 -7.26 9.40 -26.50
N VAL A 11 -6.03 9.07 -26.10
CA VAL A 11 -5.44 7.79 -26.47
C VAL A 11 -6.01 6.78 -25.48
N GLU A 12 -7.11 6.18 -25.87
CA GLU A 12 -7.65 5.01 -25.18
C GLU A 12 -6.77 3.82 -25.58
N GLU A 13 -5.65 3.65 -24.87
CA GLU A 13 -4.84 2.44 -25.00
C GLU A 13 -5.62 1.32 -24.32
N GLN A 14 -6.57 0.73 -25.05
CA GLN A 14 -7.08 -0.59 -24.70
C GLN A 14 -5.91 -1.55 -24.92
N MET A 15 -5.21 -1.90 -23.84
CA MET A 15 -4.28 -3.02 -23.86
C MET A 15 -5.08 -4.27 -24.21
N GLU A 16 -5.10 -4.65 -25.49
CA GLU A 16 -5.47 -5.99 -25.92
C GLU A 16 -4.45 -6.96 -25.33
N PHE A 17 -4.91 -7.73 -24.35
CA PHE A 17 -4.12 -8.70 -23.61
C PHE A 17 -3.80 -9.88 -24.52
N THR A 18 -2.65 -9.83 -25.18
CA THR A 18 -2.08 -11.00 -25.86
C THR A 18 -1.44 -11.94 -24.83
N ASP A 19 -1.69 -13.22 -25.04
CA ASP A 19 -1.69 -14.30 -24.06
C ASP A 19 -0.28 -14.85 -23.72
N GLU A 20 0.71 -13.97 -23.52
CA GLU A 20 2.07 -14.40 -23.20
C GLU A 20 2.49 -14.06 -21.76
N LYS A 21 2.63 -15.15 -20.99
CA LYS A 21 3.21 -15.28 -19.64
C LYS A 21 2.59 -14.39 -18.56
N GLN A 22 1.65 -14.99 -17.82
CA GLN A 22 0.99 -14.47 -16.62
C GLN A 22 1.99 -13.94 -15.58
N SER A 23 2.22 -12.63 -15.56
CA SER A 23 2.67 -11.91 -14.37
C SER A 23 1.44 -11.51 -13.54
N HIS A 24 1.49 -11.68 -12.22
CA HIS A 24 0.36 -11.45 -11.32
C HIS A 24 -0.19 -10.00 -11.44
N PRO A 25 -1.51 -9.76 -11.31
CA PRO A 25 -2.08 -8.40 -11.42
C PRO A 25 -1.42 -7.37 -10.48
N LEU A 26 -1.06 -7.78 -9.26
CA LEU A 26 -0.32 -6.94 -8.31
C LEU A 26 1.12 -6.62 -8.76
N GLN A 27 1.79 -7.56 -9.44
CA GLN A 27 3.12 -7.35 -10.03
C GLN A 27 3.08 -6.31 -11.15
N ARG A 28 2.03 -6.36 -11.98
CA ARG A 28 1.81 -5.38 -13.06
C ARG A 28 1.49 -3.99 -12.52
N ILE A 29 0.66 -3.89 -11.48
CA ILE A 29 0.31 -2.63 -10.81
C ILE A 29 1.53 -2.03 -10.10
N TYR A 30 2.34 -2.84 -9.42
CA TYR A 30 3.42 -2.32 -8.58
C TYR A 30 4.69 -1.97 -9.36
N ASN A 31 5.10 -2.79 -10.35
CA ASN A 31 6.40 -2.63 -11.03
C ASN A 31 6.34 -1.79 -12.32
N HIS A 32 5.16 -1.54 -12.88
CA HIS A 32 5.01 -0.83 -14.16
C HIS A 32 4.20 0.47 -14.07
N ILE A 33 3.62 0.79 -12.90
CA ILE A 33 2.98 2.08 -12.66
C ILE A 33 4.05 3.02 -12.10
N LEU A 34 4.46 4.00 -12.90
CA LEU A 34 5.34 5.08 -12.43
C LEU A 34 4.68 5.78 -11.23
N PRO A 35 5.42 6.07 -10.14
CA PRO A 35 4.91 6.94 -9.09
C PRO A 35 4.38 8.24 -9.68
N PRO A 36 3.26 8.80 -9.19
CA PRO A 36 2.68 10.02 -9.75
C PRO A 36 3.67 11.19 -9.84
N SER A 37 4.62 11.29 -8.91
CA SER A 37 5.67 12.31 -8.95
C SER A 37 6.61 12.19 -10.17
N ARG A 38 6.67 11.02 -10.81
CA ARG A 38 7.47 10.77 -12.01
C ARG A 38 6.67 10.91 -13.31
N LEU A 39 5.38 11.20 -13.23
CA LEU A 39 4.57 11.47 -14.40
C LEU A 39 4.82 12.86 -14.97
N ASP A 40 4.73 12.96 -16.29
CA ASP A 40 4.73 14.24 -17.01
C ASP A 40 3.52 15.09 -16.60
N PHE A 41 3.70 16.41 -16.56
CA PHE A 41 2.60 17.32 -16.28
C PHE A 41 1.52 17.21 -17.36
N GLY A 42 0.26 17.14 -16.94
CA GLY A 42 -0.88 16.85 -17.80
C GLY A 42 -1.33 15.39 -17.72
N SER A 43 -0.50 14.50 -17.17
CA SER A 43 -0.85 13.08 -16.98
C SER A 43 -1.76 12.87 -15.79
N ASP A 44 -2.59 11.83 -15.89
CA ASP A 44 -3.57 11.42 -14.90
C ASP A 44 -3.52 9.91 -14.69
N TYR A 45 -3.71 9.45 -13.46
CA TYR A 45 -4.14 8.07 -13.23
C TYR A 45 -5.56 8.02 -12.69
N TYR A 46 -6.26 6.97 -13.10
CA TYR A 46 -7.61 6.64 -12.69
C TYR A 46 -7.64 5.19 -12.23
N VAL A 47 -8.10 4.96 -10.99
CA VAL A 47 -8.35 3.61 -10.48
C VAL A 47 -9.79 3.58 -9.99
N PHE A 48 -10.64 2.86 -10.72
CA PHE A 48 -12.07 2.77 -10.46
C PHE A 48 -12.50 1.33 -10.28
N ARG A 49 -13.59 1.14 -9.52
CA ARG A 49 -14.23 -0.17 -9.41
C ARG A 49 -14.65 -0.65 -10.80
N LYS A 50 -14.54 -1.96 -11.01
CA LYS A 50 -14.88 -2.60 -12.29
C LYS A 50 -16.30 -2.20 -12.72
N GLY A 51 -16.42 -1.77 -13.98
CA GLY A 51 -17.70 -1.36 -14.57
C GLY A 51 -18.08 0.11 -14.35
N ILE A 52 -17.29 0.87 -13.59
CA ILE A 52 -17.47 2.32 -13.42
C ILE A 52 -16.43 3.05 -14.27
N LYS A 53 -16.89 3.85 -15.22
CA LYS A 53 -16.01 4.70 -16.02
C LYS A 53 -15.58 5.92 -15.21
N PRO A 54 -14.33 6.42 -15.37
CA PRO A 54 -13.81 7.58 -14.64
C PRO A 54 -14.36 8.92 -15.18
N MET A 55 -15.66 9.02 -15.37
CA MET A 55 -16.36 10.16 -15.95
C MET A 55 -17.65 10.46 -15.18
N TRP A 56 -18.08 11.71 -15.17
CA TRP A 56 -19.26 12.13 -14.42
C TRP A 56 -20.57 11.68 -15.08
N GLU A 57 -20.54 11.26 -16.33
CA GLU A 57 -21.68 10.70 -17.06
C GLU A 57 -21.99 9.26 -16.68
N ASP A 58 -21.05 8.55 -16.05
CA ASP A 58 -21.32 7.19 -15.56
C ASP A 58 -22.41 7.23 -14.49
N ASP A 59 -23.40 6.34 -14.59
CA ASP A 59 -24.55 6.29 -13.68
C ASP A 59 -24.13 6.20 -12.21
N ASN A 60 -22.98 5.58 -11.93
CA ASN A 60 -22.45 5.44 -10.59
C ASN A 60 -21.74 6.70 -10.09
N ASN A 61 -21.35 7.63 -10.97
CA ASN A 61 -20.67 8.88 -10.61
C ASN A 61 -21.57 10.11 -10.73
N ALA A 62 -22.62 10.04 -11.54
CA ALA A 62 -23.40 11.21 -11.96
C ALA A 62 -24.13 11.94 -10.84
N LYS A 63 -24.56 11.21 -9.80
CA LYS A 63 -25.15 11.80 -8.57
C LYS A 63 -24.11 12.08 -7.49
N GLY A 64 -22.87 11.67 -7.74
CA GLY A 64 -21.79 11.69 -6.79
C GLY A 64 -21.03 13.01 -6.72
N GLY A 65 -19.98 12.94 -5.94
CA GLY A 65 -18.97 13.98 -5.83
C GLY A 65 -17.60 13.39 -5.53
N ARG A 66 -16.65 14.27 -5.27
CA ARG A 66 -15.29 13.89 -4.93
C ARG A 66 -14.74 14.71 -3.78
N TRP A 67 -14.04 14.04 -2.87
CA TRP A 67 -13.12 14.71 -1.96
C TRP A 67 -11.85 15.09 -2.72
N LEU A 68 -11.43 16.35 -2.60
CA LEU A 68 -10.27 16.89 -3.30
C LEU A 68 -9.17 17.25 -2.30
N ILE A 69 -7.99 16.69 -2.52
CA ILE A 69 -6.75 16.98 -1.79
C ILE A 69 -5.79 17.66 -2.75
N SER A 70 -5.32 18.85 -2.38
CA SER A 70 -4.31 19.57 -3.17
C SER A 70 -2.93 19.32 -2.56
N VAL A 71 -1.99 18.85 -3.38
CA VAL A 71 -0.62 18.60 -2.93
C VAL A 71 0.27 19.75 -3.36
N ASP A 72 0.87 20.42 -2.38
CA ASP A 72 1.81 21.51 -2.62
C ASP A 72 3.08 21.02 -3.33
N ARG A 73 3.56 21.82 -4.29
CA ARG A 73 4.74 21.50 -5.11
C ARG A 73 6.00 21.25 -4.29
N THR A 74 6.20 21.98 -3.21
CA THR A 74 7.40 21.84 -2.36
C THR A 74 7.47 20.49 -1.66
N LYS A 75 6.33 19.80 -1.52
CA LYS A 75 6.21 18.48 -0.89
C LYS A 75 5.82 17.37 -1.87
N ARG A 76 5.91 17.64 -3.18
CA ARG A 76 5.38 16.77 -4.25
C ARG A 76 5.91 15.34 -4.18
N SER A 77 7.23 15.12 -4.19
CA SER A 77 7.79 13.77 -4.28
C SER A 77 7.45 12.89 -3.07
N ALA A 78 7.53 13.43 -1.86
CA ALA A 78 7.24 12.65 -0.65
C ALA A 78 5.73 12.49 -0.39
N ARG A 79 4.93 13.54 -0.58
CA ARG A 79 3.52 13.55 -0.17
C ARG A 79 2.58 13.00 -1.25
N LEU A 80 2.84 13.28 -2.54
CA LEU A 80 1.98 12.82 -3.63
C LEU A 80 2.02 11.30 -3.77
N ASP A 81 3.22 10.73 -3.80
CA ASP A 81 3.42 9.30 -3.99
C ASP A 81 2.91 8.51 -2.78
N ALA A 82 3.21 8.97 -1.56
CA ALA A 82 2.68 8.36 -0.34
C ALA A 82 1.15 8.41 -0.31
N PHE A 83 0.54 9.57 -0.59
CA PHE A 83 -0.92 9.68 -0.59
C PHE A 83 -1.57 8.79 -1.64
N TRP A 84 -0.98 8.71 -2.83
CA TRP A 84 -1.47 7.84 -3.89
C TRP A 84 -1.43 6.36 -3.47
N ILE A 85 -0.31 5.89 -2.93
CA ILE A 85 -0.14 4.50 -2.51
C ILE A 85 -1.06 4.15 -1.34
N GLU A 86 -1.13 4.99 -0.32
CA GLU A 86 -2.02 4.77 0.83
C GLU A 86 -3.49 4.66 0.40
N LEU A 87 -3.95 5.54 -0.50
CA LEU A 87 -5.30 5.46 -1.05
C LEU A 87 -5.52 4.24 -1.94
N LEU A 88 -4.53 3.89 -2.77
CA LEU A 88 -4.63 2.74 -3.66
C LEU A 88 -4.74 1.44 -2.86
N VAL A 89 -3.89 1.28 -1.85
CA VAL A 89 -3.90 0.12 -0.94
C VAL A 89 -5.18 0.10 -0.10
N ALA A 90 -5.63 1.24 0.42
CA ALA A 90 -6.87 1.33 1.18
C ALA A 90 -8.11 0.99 0.32
N LEU A 91 -8.14 1.44 -0.94
CA LEU A 91 -9.23 1.14 -1.86
C LEU A 91 -9.26 -0.34 -2.25
N ILE A 92 -8.12 -0.92 -2.65
CA ILE A 92 -8.01 -2.33 -3.04
C ILE A 92 -8.29 -3.25 -1.85
N GLY A 93 -7.81 -2.86 -0.66
CA GLY A 93 -8.03 -3.61 0.57
C GLY A 93 -9.41 -3.40 1.21
N GLU A 94 -10.31 -2.65 0.57
CA GLU A 94 -11.63 -2.25 1.10
C GLU A 94 -11.56 -1.77 2.57
N GLN A 95 -10.58 -0.89 2.88
CA GLN A 95 -10.28 -0.46 4.25
C GLN A 95 -11.22 0.64 4.78
N PHE A 96 -12.01 1.26 3.91
CA PHE A 96 -13.01 2.24 4.30
C PHE A 96 -14.28 1.53 4.80
N GLU A 97 -14.94 2.12 5.78
CA GLU A 97 -16.15 1.53 6.38
C GLU A 97 -17.27 1.39 5.35
N ASP A 98 -17.50 2.46 4.57
CA ASP A 98 -18.46 2.50 3.46
C ASP A 98 -17.74 2.35 2.12
N SER A 99 -16.87 1.33 1.99
CA SER A 99 -16.01 1.14 0.81
C SER A 99 -16.78 1.07 -0.51
N GLU A 100 -17.97 0.46 -0.51
CA GLU A 100 -18.86 0.37 -1.65
C GLU A 100 -19.33 1.73 -2.16
N HIS A 101 -19.42 2.75 -1.30
CA HIS A 101 -19.78 4.12 -1.68
C HIS A 101 -18.68 4.82 -2.51
N ILE A 102 -17.44 4.30 -2.47
CA ILE A 102 -16.31 4.84 -3.24
C ILE A 102 -16.32 4.25 -4.65
N CYS A 103 -16.36 5.11 -5.65
CA CYS A 103 -16.29 4.73 -7.07
C CYS A 103 -14.85 4.49 -7.53
N GLY A 104 -13.92 5.32 -7.08
CA GLY A 104 -12.54 5.28 -7.50
C GLY A 104 -11.69 6.43 -6.96
N ILE A 105 -10.41 6.39 -7.27
CA ILE A 105 -9.43 7.42 -6.94
C ILE A 105 -8.76 7.94 -8.21
N VAL A 106 -8.39 9.23 -8.18
CA VAL A 106 -7.77 9.94 -9.30
C VAL A 106 -6.59 10.74 -8.79
N VAL A 107 -5.48 10.71 -9.51
CA VAL A 107 -4.41 11.68 -9.34
C VAL A 107 -4.24 12.46 -10.64
N ASN A 108 -4.17 13.78 -10.51
CA ASN A 108 -3.95 14.70 -11.62
C ASN A 108 -2.63 15.45 -11.43
N CYS A 109 -1.66 15.19 -12.31
CA CYS A 109 -0.36 15.86 -12.28
C CYS A 109 -0.43 17.15 -13.09
N ARG A 110 -0.23 18.32 -12.48
CA ARG A 110 -0.43 19.62 -13.15
C ARG A 110 0.64 20.65 -12.78
N HIS A 111 0.90 21.57 -13.71
CA HIS A 111 1.87 22.66 -13.50
C HIS A 111 1.52 23.61 -12.33
N LYS A 112 0.25 23.74 -11.96
CA LYS A 112 -0.18 24.66 -10.90
C LYS A 112 -0.34 24.00 -9.53
N GLY A 113 -0.05 22.70 -9.43
CA GLY A 113 -0.26 21.90 -8.22
C GLY A 113 -1.05 20.63 -8.54
N ASP A 114 -0.62 19.53 -7.92
CA ASP A 114 -1.21 18.23 -8.17
C ASP A 114 -2.45 18.03 -7.31
N LYS A 115 -3.38 17.20 -7.81
CA LYS A 115 -4.65 16.93 -7.13
C LYS A 115 -4.82 15.44 -6.98
N ILE A 116 -5.22 15.02 -5.79
CA ILE A 116 -5.71 13.67 -5.51
C ILE A 116 -7.20 13.78 -5.21
N SER A 117 -7.99 12.90 -5.80
CA SER A 117 -9.44 12.86 -5.61
C SER A 117 -9.93 11.47 -5.25
N VAL A 118 -10.89 11.39 -4.33
CA VAL A 118 -11.65 10.18 -4.02
C VAL A 118 -13.10 10.41 -4.44
N TRP A 119 -13.57 9.64 -5.43
CA TRP A 119 -14.89 9.77 -6.04
C TRP A 119 -15.88 8.88 -5.32
N THR A 120 -17.08 9.40 -5.11
CA THR A 120 -18.16 8.79 -4.33
C THR A 120 -19.44 8.70 -5.16
N ARG A 121 -20.31 7.74 -4.86
CA ARG A 121 -21.51 7.46 -5.67
C ARG A 121 -22.60 8.52 -5.55
N ASP A 122 -22.77 9.06 -4.35
CA ASP A 122 -23.88 9.94 -4.02
C ASP A 122 -23.42 11.09 -3.13
N ALA A 123 -23.60 12.30 -3.62
CA ALA A 123 -23.25 13.52 -2.92
C ALA A 123 -24.20 13.87 -1.77
N GLU A 124 -25.42 13.33 -1.77
CA GLU A 124 -26.45 13.62 -0.76
C GLU A 124 -26.32 12.71 0.47
N LYS A 125 -25.43 11.71 0.44
CA LYS A 125 -25.09 10.85 1.58
C LYS A 125 -24.09 11.53 2.51
N ASP A 126 -24.49 12.65 3.11
CA ASP A 126 -23.62 13.51 3.91
C ASP A 126 -22.92 12.75 5.06
N ASP A 127 -23.63 11.88 5.78
CA ASP A 127 -23.05 11.10 6.88
C ASP A 127 -21.90 10.21 6.41
N ILE A 128 -22.12 9.49 5.30
CA ILE A 128 -21.11 8.61 4.68
C ILE A 128 -19.93 9.45 4.17
N ASN A 129 -20.22 10.54 3.45
CA ASN A 129 -19.20 11.43 2.90
C ASN A 129 -18.35 12.07 4.01
N LEU A 130 -18.95 12.43 5.15
CA LEU A 130 -18.25 12.99 6.32
C LEU A 130 -17.42 11.93 7.05
N ARG A 131 -17.92 10.70 7.23
CA ARG A 131 -17.12 9.58 7.76
C ARG A 131 -15.92 9.29 6.88
N LEU A 132 -16.13 9.21 5.57
CA LEU A 132 -15.06 9.03 4.59
C LEU A 132 -14.01 10.14 4.71
N ARG A 133 -14.43 11.41 4.86
CA ARG A 133 -13.49 12.52 5.10
C ARG A 133 -12.63 12.29 6.33
N MET A 134 -13.22 11.86 7.45
CA MET A 134 -12.47 11.59 8.68
C MET A 134 -11.46 10.45 8.50
N GLN A 135 -11.87 9.39 7.81
CA GLN A 135 -10.99 8.27 7.46
C GLN A 135 -9.84 8.72 6.56
N LEU A 136 -10.12 9.54 5.54
CA LEU A 136 -9.09 10.10 4.63
C LEU A 136 -8.09 10.96 5.39
N LYS A 137 -8.53 11.82 6.31
CA LYS A 137 -7.62 12.66 7.09
C LYS A 137 -6.71 11.82 7.99
N LYS A 138 -7.26 10.80 8.64
CA LYS A 138 -6.49 9.87 9.47
C LYS A 138 -5.50 9.04 8.64
N LEU A 139 -5.94 8.48 7.52
CA LEU A 139 -5.12 7.65 6.63
C LEU A 139 -3.93 8.44 6.07
N LEU A 140 -4.18 9.69 5.66
CA LEU A 140 -3.19 10.53 4.97
C LEU A 140 -2.45 11.50 5.89
N ASP A 141 -2.62 11.35 7.22
CA ASP A 141 -2.04 12.25 8.23
C ASP A 141 -2.27 13.75 7.89
N ILE A 142 -3.50 14.08 7.46
CA ILE A 142 -3.90 15.44 7.11
C ILE A 142 -4.36 16.14 8.40
N PRO A 143 -3.73 17.26 8.81
CA PRO A 143 -4.04 17.93 10.06
C PRO A 143 -5.51 18.32 10.19
N ASP A 144 -6.01 18.36 11.43
CA ASP A 144 -7.41 18.69 11.65
C ASP A 144 -7.80 20.10 11.18
N SER A 145 -6.83 21.01 11.24
CA SER A 145 -6.93 22.38 10.73
C SER A 145 -7.08 22.47 9.21
N GLU A 146 -6.64 21.45 8.45
CA GLU A 146 -6.73 21.44 7.00
C GLU A 146 -8.15 21.01 6.57
N GLN A 147 -8.80 21.87 5.77
CA GLN A 147 -10.13 21.59 5.24
C GLN A 147 -10.01 20.83 3.92
N LEU A 148 -10.64 19.66 3.84
CA LEU A 148 -10.84 18.95 2.58
C LEU A 148 -12.06 19.53 1.87
N LEU A 149 -11.97 19.68 0.55
CA LEU A 149 -13.06 20.20 -0.27
C LEU A 149 -13.85 19.03 -0.86
N TYR A 150 -15.17 19.02 -0.66
CA TYR A 150 -16.07 18.13 -1.39
C TYR A 150 -16.67 18.85 -2.59
N VAL A 151 -16.55 18.25 -3.77
CA VAL A 151 -17.03 18.82 -5.03
C VAL A 151 -18.02 17.85 -5.68
N VAL A 152 -19.29 18.27 -5.76
CA VAL A 152 -20.34 17.52 -6.46
C VAL A 152 -20.08 17.57 -7.97
N HIS A 153 -20.16 16.42 -8.65
CA HIS A 153 -19.81 16.32 -10.08
C HIS A 153 -20.71 17.20 -10.96
N LYS A 154 -22.03 17.21 -10.71
CA LYS A 154 -23.00 18.07 -11.42
C LYS A 154 -22.69 19.57 -11.33
N VAL A 155 -22.11 20.03 -10.21
CA VAL A 155 -21.80 21.45 -9.99
C VAL A 155 -20.46 21.84 -10.64
N ALA A 156 -19.52 20.90 -10.74
CA ALA A 156 -18.24 21.11 -11.40
C ALA A 156 -18.37 21.36 -12.91
N ALA A 157 -19.39 20.79 -13.56
CA ALA A 157 -19.64 20.93 -15.00
C ALA A 157 -20.08 22.35 -15.42
N VAL A 158 -20.62 23.16 -14.49
CA VAL A 158 -21.26 24.45 -14.82
C VAL A 158 -20.36 25.66 -14.58
N ARG A 159 -19.23 25.52 -13.86
CA ARG A 159 -18.35 26.65 -13.50
C ARG A 159 -16.87 26.31 -13.68
N SER A 160 -16.33 26.61 -14.87
CA SER A 160 -14.89 26.61 -15.17
C SER A 160 -14.14 27.87 -14.66
N GLY A 161 -14.80 28.75 -13.90
CA GLY A 161 -14.26 30.02 -13.40
C GLY A 161 -14.11 30.09 -11.88
N SER A 162 -12.94 30.56 -11.45
CA SER A 162 -12.46 30.82 -10.08
C SER A 162 -13.50 31.28 -9.04
N MET A 163 -14.12 30.33 -8.32
CA MET A 163 -14.49 30.34 -6.89
C MET A 163 -15.52 29.21 -6.64
N MET A 164 -15.06 28.05 -6.13
CA MET A 164 -15.95 26.97 -5.69
C MET A 164 -16.30 27.16 -4.21
N LYS A 165 -17.59 27.24 -3.87
CA LYS A 165 -18.04 27.15 -2.47
C LYS A 165 -18.10 25.66 -2.07
N PRO A 166 -17.53 25.24 -0.93
CA PRO A 166 -17.64 23.87 -0.45
C PRO A 166 -19.12 23.50 -0.24
N HIS A 167 -19.55 22.32 -0.71
CA HIS A 167 -20.87 21.77 -0.38
C HIS A 167 -20.96 21.40 1.11
N LEU A 168 -19.85 20.89 1.66
CA LEU A 168 -19.70 20.55 3.07
C LEU A 168 -18.66 21.49 3.70
N SER A 169 -19.08 22.38 4.61
CA SER A 169 -18.18 23.25 5.39
C SER A 169 -18.61 23.27 6.86
N ILE A 170 -17.67 23.04 7.78
CA ILE A 170 -17.90 23.15 9.23
C ILE A 170 -17.45 24.56 9.69
N PRO A 171 -18.24 25.29 10.51
CA PRO A 171 -17.83 26.58 11.06
C PRO A 171 -16.57 26.48 11.93
N ARG A 172 -15.74 27.53 11.90
CA ARG A 172 -14.52 27.65 12.71
C ARG A 172 -14.93 27.93 14.16
N GLN A 173 -14.64 27.03 15.10
CA GLN A 173 -14.79 27.34 16.53
C GLN A 173 -13.73 28.38 16.94
N LEU A 174 -14.18 29.56 17.38
CA LEU A 174 -13.40 30.40 18.27
C LEU A 174 -13.62 29.89 19.70
N GLY A 175 -12.55 29.40 20.33
CA GLY A 175 -12.26 29.43 21.77
C GLY A 175 -13.32 28.93 22.77
N ASN A 176 -12.94 27.88 23.50
CA ASN A 176 -13.37 27.47 24.85
C ASN A 176 -14.88 27.29 25.13
N GLU A 177 -15.29 26.03 25.32
CA GLU A 177 -15.78 25.51 26.61
C GLU A 177 -16.06 23.99 26.55
N SER A 178 -16.12 23.39 27.72
CA SER A 178 -16.09 21.96 28.06
C SER A 178 -17.33 21.14 27.67
N SER A 179 -17.09 19.91 27.22
CA SER A 179 -17.94 18.70 27.28
C SER A 179 -19.39 18.75 26.75
N SER A 180 -19.72 17.68 26.02
CA SER A 180 -21.05 17.08 25.75
C SER A 180 -21.77 17.54 24.48
N GLN A 181 -22.12 16.55 23.65
CA GLN A 181 -23.01 16.58 22.48
C GLN A 181 -22.53 17.38 21.25
N MET A 182 -22.29 16.65 20.16
CA MET A 182 -21.98 17.20 18.84
C MET A 182 -23.29 17.50 18.12
N ASP A 183 -23.76 18.75 18.20
CA ASP A 183 -24.91 19.21 17.43
C ASP A 183 -24.47 19.50 15.99
N PHE A 184 -25.06 18.77 15.02
CA PHE A 184 -24.84 19.01 13.59
C PHE A 184 -25.72 20.18 13.11
N VAL A 185 -25.10 21.23 12.57
CA VAL A 185 -25.82 22.36 11.96
C VAL A 185 -25.82 22.20 10.43
N LEU A 186 -26.95 21.78 9.87
CA LEU A 186 -27.22 21.86 8.43
C LEU A 186 -27.68 23.28 8.07
N LYS A 187 -27.00 23.94 7.13
CA LYS A 187 -27.51 25.17 6.51
C LYS A 187 -28.30 24.81 5.26
N THR A 188 -29.62 24.89 5.34
CA THR A 188 -30.47 24.90 4.14
C THR A 188 -30.47 26.30 3.49
N PRO A 189 -30.83 26.43 2.20
CA PRO A 189 -30.71 27.69 1.45
C PRO A 189 -31.56 28.86 1.94
N ASN A 190 -32.40 28.67 2.98
CA ASN A 190 -33.41 29.64 3.40
C ASN A 190 -33.38 29.97 4.90
N ASN A 191 -32.20 30.05 5.51
CA ASN A 191 -31.88 30.80 6.74
C ASN A 191 -32.97 30.84 7.85
N LYS A 192 -33.64 29.73 8.12
CA LYS A 192 -34.54 29.54 9.27
C LYS A 192 -33.92 28.49 10.19
N MET A 193 -33.80 28.86 11.48
CA MET A 193 -33.35 27.95 12.54
C MET A 193 -34.53 27.06 12.94
N GLU A 194 -34.40 25.76 12.77
CA GLU A 194 -35.27 24.78 13.42
C GLU A 194 -34.39 23.76 14.12
N ILE A 195 -34.61 23.59 15.43
CA ILE A 195 -33.98 22.60 16.29
C ILE A 195 -34.85 21.36 16.20
N PHE A 196 -34.34 20.29 15.61
CA PHE A 196 -35.01 18.98 15.57
C PHE A 196 -34.41 18.09 16.67
N GLU A 197 -35.16 17.90 17.75
CA GLU A 197 -34.93 16.78 18.68
C GLU A 197 -35.65 15.55 18.13
N GLU A 198 -34.95 14.71 17.36
CA GLU A 198 -35.47 13.37 17.02
C GLU A 198 -34.69 12.28 17.75
N THR A 199 -35.40 11.62 18.66
CA THR A 199 -34.97 10.36 19.28
C THR A 199 -35.02 9.26 18.21
N PRO A 200 -33.96 8.44 18.04
CA PRO A 200 -33.92 7.45 16.97
C PRO A 200 -34.90 6.31 17.26
N LYS A 201 -35.96 6.23 16.45
CA LYS A 201 -36.79 5.02 16.35
C LYS A 201 -36.08 4.02 15.44
N MET A 202 -35.74 2.87 16.00
CA MET A 202 -35.23 1.73 15.26
C MET A 202 -36.29 1.23 14.30
N VAL A 203 -36.02 1.32 12.99
CA VAL A 203 -36.74 0.60 11.96
C VAL A 203 -35.88 -0.60 11.60
N GLU A 204 -36.32 -1.79 12.01
CA GLU A 204 -35.77 -3.06 11.52
C GLU A 204 -36.22 -3.24 10.07
N GLU A 205 -35.39 -2.81 9.13
CA GLU A 205 -35.55 -3.16 7.72
C GLU A 205 -34.61 -4.33 7.43
N GLN A 206 -35.22 -5.48 7.14
CA GLN A 206 -34.52 -6.72 6.79
C GLN A 206 -33.78 -6.51 5.46
N MET A 207 -32.46 -6.31 5.53
CA MET A 207 -31.60 -6.29 4.34
C MET A 207 -31.45 -7.69 3.77
N GLU A 208 -32.02 -7.91 2.59
CA GLU A 208 -31.68 -9.05 1.74
C GLU A 208 -30.18 -9.00 1.36
N PHE A 209 -29.47 -10.05 1.71
CA PHE A 209 -28.02 -10.20 1.54
C PHE A 209 -27.67 -10.46 0.07
N THR A 210 -27.18 -9.45 -0.64
CA THR A 210 -26.74 -9.59 -2.03
C THR A 210 -25.30 -10.10 -2.12
N ALA A 211 -25.13 -11.30 -2.67
CA ALA A 211 -23.94 -11.93 -3.27
C ALA A 211 -22.59 -11.76 -2.52
N GLU A 212 -22.14 -12.82 -1.86
CA GLU A 212 -20.79 -12.94 -1.30
C GLU A 212 -19.70 -12.61 -2.33
N LYS A 213 -19.01 -11.47 -2.15
CA LYS A 213 -17.84 -11.09 -2.96
C LYS A 213 -16.78 -12.18 -2.84
N GLN A 214 -16.42 -12.80 -3.97
CA GLN A 214 -15.35 -13.80 -4.00
C GLN A 214 -13.99 -13.10 -3.79
N PRO A 215 -13.19 -13.53 -2.79
CA PRO A 215 -11.89 -12.91 -2.51
C PRO A 215 -10.88 -13.20 -3.62
N HIS A 216 -9.91 -12.31 -3.82
CA HIS A 216 -8.90 -12.43 -4.88
C HIS A 216 -7.86 -13.50 -4.50
N PRO A 217 -7.81 -14.63 -5.22
CA PRO A 217 -6.90 -15.71 -4.87
C PRO A 217 -5.45 -15.37 -5.20
N LEU A 218 -4.55 -15.74 -4.30
CA LEU A 218 -3.10 -15.77 -4.55
C LEU A 218 -2.73 -17.05 -5.30
N GLN A 219 -1.68 -16.98 -6.12
CA GLN A 219 -1.15 -18.15 -6.84
C GLN A 219 -0.72 -19.27 -5.88
N LYS A 220 -0.23 -18.91 -4.70
CA LYS A 220 0.26 -19.83 -3.68
C LYS A 220 -0.33 -19.48 -2.31
N SER A 221 -0.43 -20.48 -1.44
CA SER A 221 -0.81 -20.27 -0.04
C SER A 221 0.43 -19.98 0.80
N PHE A 222 0.27 -19.15 1.81
CA PHE A 222 1.34 -18.77 2.72
C PHE A 222 0.90 -18.95 4.17
N THR A 223 1.87 -19.07 5.06
CA THR A 223 1.68 -19.14 6.50
C THR A 223 2.58 -18.10 7.17
N MET A 224 1.97 -17.27 8.00
CA MET A 224 2.68 -16.32 8.84
C MET A 224 2.99 -16.92 10.21
N TRP A 225 4.20 -16.69 10.71
CA TRP A 225 4.67 -17.11 12.02
C TRP A 225 5.26 -15.94 12.79
N TYR A 226 5.21 -16.06 14.12
CA TYR A 226 5.82 -15.12 15.06
C TYR A 226 6.71 -15.88 16.03
N LEU A 227 7.97 -15.46 16.15
CA LEU A 227 8.83 -15.90 17.25
C LEU A 227 8.79 -14.82 18.32
N ARG A 228 8.38 -15.20 19.53
CA ARG A 228 8.50 -14.32 20.69
C ARG A 228 9.95 -14.26 21.16
N GLY A 229 10.49 -13.06 21.33
CA GLY A 229 11.80 -12.82 21.93
C GLY A 229 11.84 -13.20 23.41
N ASP A 230 11.97 -14.48 23.71
CA ASP A 230 12.06 -15.01 25.08
C ASP A 230 13.25 -15.96 25.18
N ARG A 231 14.32 -15.49 25.83
CA ARG A 231 15.58 -16.23 25.96
C ARG A 231 15.56 -17.31 27.04
N THR A 232 14.44 -17.43 27.78
CA THR A 232 14.29 -18.40 28.87
C THR A 232 13.67 -19.72 28.41
N ARG A 233 13.21 -19.78 27.16
CA ARG A 233 12.54 -20.93 26.56
C ARG A 233 13.31 -21.41 25.34
N GLU A 234 13.10 -22.68 25.00
CA GLU A 234 13.60 -23.24 23.75
C GLU A 234 12.99 -22.50 22.54
N TRP A 235 13.76 -22.37 21.47
CA TRP A 235 13.35 -21.60 20.30
C TRP A 235 12.02 -22.09 19.70
N LEU A 236 11.85 -23.41 19.61
CA LEU A 236 10.64 -24.04 19.08
C LEU A 236 9.40 -23.70 19.92
N ASP A 237 9.54 -23.56 21.24
CA ASP A 237 8.42 -23.19 22.12
C ASP A 237 8.00 -21.72 21.97
N CYS A 238 8.91 -20.89 21.47
CA CYS A 238 8.68 -19.47 21.19
C CYS A 238 8.07 -19.23 19.80
N LEU A 239 8.20 -20.21 18.89
CA LEU A 239 7.71 -20.09 17.52
C LEU A 239 6.23 -20.44 17.46
N LYS A 240 5.41 -19.49 17.02
CA LYS A 240 3.97 -19.66 16.88
C LYS A 240 3.54 -19.48 15.44
N GLN A 241 2.82 -20.47 14.91
CA GLN A 241 2.05 -20.28 13.69
C GLN A 241 0.91 -19.33 13.99
N LEU A 242 0.84 -18.19 13.28
CA LEU A 242 -0.26 -17.25 13.45
C LEU A 242 -1.44 -17.69 12.61
N ILE A 243 -1.28 -17.69 11.28
CA ILE A 243 -2.40 -17.87 10.35
C ILE A 243 -1.89 -18.20 8.96
N ALA A 244 -2.68 -18.98 8.21
CA ALA A 244 -2.44 -19.26 6.80
C ALA A 244 -3.44 -18.49 5.93
N PHE A 245 -3.01 -18.03 4.76
CA PHE A 245 -3.83 -17.27 3.82
C PHE A 245 -3.57 -17.68 2.37
N LYS A 246 -4.58 -17.51 1.51
CA LYS A 246 -4.52 -17.79 0.06
C LYS A 246 -5.19 -16.68 -0.76
N THR A 247 -5.43 -15.53 -0.16
CA THR A 247 -6.17 -14.43 -0.78
C THR A 247 -5.53 -13.10 -0.43
N VAL A 248 -5.66 -12.11 -1.30
CA VAL A 248 -5.15 -10.75 -1.09
C VAL A 248 -5.79 -10.11 0.15
N GLU A 249 -7.09 -10.27 0.32
CA GLU A 249 -7.85 -9.77 1.47
C GLU A 249 -7.40 -10.45 2.75
N GLY A 250 -7.22 -11.78 2.69
CA GLY A 250 -6.64 -12.55 3.79
C GLY A 250 -5.28 -12.01 4.22
N PHE A 251 -4.38 -11.71 3.27
CA PHE A 251 -3.09 -11.09 3.57
C PHE A 251 -3.24 -9.73 4.28
N TRP A 252 -4.03 -8.81 3.71
CA TRP A 252 -4.20 -7.47 4.27
C TRP A 252 -4.92 -7.47 5.62
N ALA A 253 -5.91 -8.35 5.80
CA ALA A 253 -6.61 -8.52 7.08
C ALA A 253 -5.64 -8.93 8.21
N ILE A 254 -4.60 -9.72 7.88
CA ILE A 254 -3.56 -10.11 8.83
C ILE A 254 -2.59 -8.96 9.04
N TYR A 255 -2.03 -8.43 7.95
CA TYR A 255 -1.00 -7.39 8.01
C TYR A 255 -1.47 -6.14 8.78
N ASN A 256 -2.74 -5.76 8.62
CA ASN A 256 -3.33 -4.60 9.30
C ASN A 256 -3.59 -4.81 10.80
N ARG A 257 -3.50 -6.05 11.30
CA ARG A 257 -3.77 -6.41 12.71
C ARG A 257 -2.52 -6.77 13.51
N ILE A 258 -1.37 -6.84 12.85
CA ILE A 258 -0.08 -7.12 13.50
C ILE A 258 0.69 -5.82 13.72
N LEU A 259 1.67 -5.87 14.63
CA LEU A 259 2.61 -4.77 14.78
C LEU A 259 3.56 -4.73 13.59
N PRO A 260 3.95 -3.55 13.08
CA PRO A 260 5.06 -3.46 12.14
C PRO A 260 6.36 -3.93 12.81
N PRO A 261 7.32 -4.51 12.07
CA PRO A 261 8.57 -5.01 12.64
C PRO A 261 9.33 -4.00 13.51
N SER A 262 9.30 -2.72 13.14
CA SER A 262 9.92 -1.62 13.90
C SER A 262 9.41 -1.49 15.35
N ARG A 263 8.20 -1.97 15.63
CA ARG A 263 7.54 -1.94 16.94
C ARG A 263 7.60 -3.26 17.71
N LEU A 264 8.26 -4.28 17.17
CA LEU A 264 8.47 -5.53 17.90
C LEU A 264 9.55 -5.37 18.97
N ASP A 265 9.38 -6.14 20.05
CA ASP A 265 10.42 -6.35 21.05
C ASP A 265 11.68 -6.93 20.41
N PHE A 266 12.85 -6.50 20.90
CA PHE A 266 14.11 -7.06 20.43
C PHE A 266 14.23 -8.53 20.80
N GLY A 267 14.64 -9.35 19.83
CA GLY A 267 14.66 -10.80 19.93
C GLY A 267 13.45 -11.46 19.26
N SER A 268 12.40 -10.71 18.96
CA SER A 268 11.24 -11.21 18.22
C SER A 268 11.45 -11.19 16.71
N ASP A 269 10.74 -12.07 16.01
CA ASP A 269 10.84 -12.26 14.57
C ASP A 269 9.46 -12.48 13.93
N TYR A 270 9.31 -12.06 12.67
CA TYR A 270 8.24 -12.53 11.81
C TYR A 270 8.77 -13.39 10.67
N TYR A 271 7.96 -14.35 10.25
CA TYR A 271 8.22 -15.23 9.14
C TYR A 271 6.98 -15.32 8.27
N VAL A 272 7.14 -15.27 6.95
CA VAL A 272 6.08 -15.61 6.00
C VAL A 272 6.65 -16.61 5.01
N PHE A 273 6.16 -17.85 5.08
CA PHE A 273 6.65 -18.98 4.29
C PHE A 273 5.51 -19.55 3.45
N ARG A 274 5.85 -20.18 2.33
CA ARG A 274 4.86 -20.95 1.56
C ARG A 274 4.23 -22.01 2.47
N LYS A 275 2.93 -22.24 2.31
CA LYS A 275 2.17 -23.18 3.14
C LYS A 275 2.79 -24.58 3.05
N GLY A 276 3.05 -25.18 4.20
CA GLY A 276 3.69 -26.49 4.32
C GLY A 276 5.17 -26.42 4.66
N ILE A 277 5.82 -25.27 4.46
CA ILE A 277 7.24 -25.07 4.80
C ILE A 277 7.33 -24.41 6.18
N LYS A 278 8.03 -25.05 7.10
CA LYS A 278 8.34 -24.48 8.42
C LYS A 278 9.51 -23.51 8.32
N PRO A 279 9.52 -22.40 9.07
CA PRO A 279 10.59 -21.40 9.03
C PRO A 279 11.84 -21.85 9.83
N MET A 280 12.33 -23.05 9.57
CA MET A 280 13.47 -23.68 10.23
C MET A 280 14.34 -24.38 9.20
N TRP A 281 15.65 -24.45 9.44
CA TRP A 281 16.60 -24.97 8.46
C TRP A 281 16.52 -26.49 8.32
N GLU A 282 15.92 -27.17 9.30
CA GLU A 282 15.69 -28.61 9.30
C GLU A 282 14.48 -29.03 8.45
N ASP A 283 13.66 -28.07 7.98
CA ASP A 283 12.60 -28.37 7.02
C ASP A 283 13.21 -28.89 5.71
N GLU A 284 12.63 -29.94 5.13
CA GLU A 284 13.09 -30.56 3.88
C GLU A 284 13.22 -29.57 2.71
N ASN A 285 12.44 -28.48 2.74
CA ASN A 285 12.50 -27.44 1.71
C ASN A 285 13.58 -26.39 1.98
N ASN A 286 14.17 -26.35 3.18
CA ASN A 286 15.18 -25.37 3.56
C ASN A 286 16.56 -26.00 3.79
N GLU A 287 16.67 -27.31 4.06
CA GLU A 287 17.92 -27.92 4.52
C GLU A 287 19.08 -27.87 3.52
N ALA A 288 18.78 -27.91 2.22
CA ALA A 288 19.74 -27.75 1.13
C ALA A 288 19.88 -26.28 0.69
N GLY A 289 19.10 -25.40 1.29
CA GLY A 289 18.93 -24.02 0.89
C GLY A 289 19.90 -23.04 1.54
N GLY A 290 19.60 -21.77 1.31
CA GLY A 290 20.29 -20.66 1.93
C GLY A 290 19.42 -19.42 1.93
N ARG A 291 20.01 -18.29 2.33
CA ARG A 291 19.29 -17.02 2.39
C ARG A 291 20.13 -15.85 1.93
N TRP A 292 19.49 -14.94 1.21
CA TRP A 292 19.97 -13.57 1.05
C TRP A 292 19.72 -12.81 2.35
N ILE A 293 20.71 -12.05 2.82
CA ILE A 293 20.64 -11.27 4.06
C ILE A 293 20.78 -9.79 3.73
N ILE A 294 19.78 -9.02 4.15
CA ILE A 294 19.76 -7.56 4.11
C ILE A 294 19.89 -7.06 5.54
N SER A 295 20.98 -6.36 5.84
CA SER A 295 21.19 -5.76 7.17
C SER A 295 20.58 -4.36 7.20
N VAL A 296 19.75 -4.09 8.21
CA VAL A 296 19.19 -2.76 8.45
C VAL A 296 19.80 -2.19 9.71
N ASP A 297 20.66 -1.19 9.52
CA ASP A 297 21.32 -0.50 10.63
C ASP A 297 20.32 0.26 11.50
N ARG A 298 20.65 0.40 12.79
CA ARG A 298 19.79 1.08 13.77
C ARG A 298 19.38 2.49 13.34
N THR A 299 20.27 3.22 12.67
CA THR A 299 20.03 4.58 12.17
C THR A 299 19.02 4.63 11.03
N LYS A 300 18.88 3.53 10.27
CA LYS A 300 17.96 3.41 9.14
C LYS A 300 16.67 2.65 9.50
N ARG A 301 16.57 2.09 10.71
CA ARG A 301 15.43 1.26 11.16
C ARG A 301 14.07 1.93 10.94
N SER A 302 13.93 3.20 11.31
CA SER A 302 12.66 3.94 11.22
C SER A 302 12.18 4.19 9.78
N VAL A 303 13.06 4.07 8.79
CA VAL A 303 12.76 4.35 7.38
C VAL A 303 12.75 3.07 6.55
N ARG A 304 13.72 2.16 6.76
CA ARG A 304 13.93 0.99 5.90
C ARG A 304 13.25 -0.28 6.39
N LEU A 305 13.14 -0.50 7.70
CA LEU A 305 12.76 -1.83 8.20
C LEU A 305 11.35 -2.22 7.76
N ASP A 306 10.38 -1.35 8.05
CA ASP A 306 8.96 -1.63 7.75
C ASP A 306 8.71 -1.57 6.24
N ALA A 307 9.32 -0.60 5.54
CA ALA A 307 9.24 -0.47 4.09
C ALA A 307 9.76 -1.74 3.39
N PHE A 308 10.97 -2.20 3.71
CA PHE A 308 11.53 -3.40 3.08
C PHE A 308 10.72 -4.65 3.41
N TRP A 309 10.17 -4.72 4.62
CA TRP A 309 9.35 -5.85 5.02
C TRP A 309 8.06 -5.95 4.18
N ILE A 310 7.30 -4.86 4.06
CA ILE A 310 6.06 -4.89 3.27
C ILE A 310 6.34 -5.08 1.78
N GLU A 311 7.40 -4.46 1.25
CA GLU A 311 7.78 -4.61 -0.14
C GLU A 311 8.10 -6.07 -0.50
N LEU A 312 8.88 -6.75 0.35
CA LEU A 312 9.18 -8.16 0.14
C LEU A 312 7.96 -9.05 0.31
N LEU A 313 7.05 -8.73 1.24
CA LEU A 313 5.80 -9.49 1.40
C LEU A 313 4.93 -9.39 0.14
N ILE A 314 4.74 -8.18 -0.39
CA ILE A 314 3.97 -7.94 -1.61
C ILE A 314 4.64 -8.63 -2.81
N ALA A 315 5.97 -8.53 -2.92
CA ALA A 315 6.72 -9.20 -3.96
C ALA A 315 6.59 -10.72 -3.89
N LEU A 316 6.64 -11.30 -2.68
CA LEU A 316 6.49 -12.74 -2.47
C LEU A 316 5.08 -13.23 -2.82
N ILE A 317 4.04 -12.62 -2.26
CA ILE A 317 2.66 -13.09 -2.46
C ILE A 317 2.15 -12.82 -3.88
N GLY A 318 2.69 -11.77 -4.51
CA GLY A 318 2.43 -11.42 -5.90
C GLY A 318 3.32 -12.17 -6.90
N GLU A 319 4.12 -13.14 -6.46
CA GLU A 319 5.02 -13.94 -7.31
C GLU A 319 5.88 -13.07 -8.24
N GLN A 320 6.48 -12.01 -7.69
CA GLN A 320 7.12 -10.98 -8.48
C GLN A 320 8.54 -11.32 -8.96
N PHE A 321 9.11 -12.41 -8.46
CA PHE A 321 10.42 -12.89 -8.81
C PHE A 321 10.33 -13.78 -10.05
N GLU A 322 11.39 -13.84 -10.85
CA GLU A 322 11.38 -14.69 -12.06
C GLU A 322 11.39 -16.17 -11.68
N ASP A 323 12.24 -16.54 -10.72
CA ASP A 323 12.37 -17.89 -10.18
C ASP A 323 11.64 -18.02 -8.83
N SER A 324 10.41 -17.50 -8.77
CA SER A 324 9.65 -17.33 -7.54
C SER A 324 9.42 -18.65 -6.78
N GLU A 325 9.25 -19.76 -7.49
CA GLU A 325 9.11 -21.12 -6.96
C GLU A 325 10.32 -21.61 -6.15
N HIS A 326 11.50 -21.00 -6.35
CA HIS A 326 12.70 -21.31 -5.57
C HIS A 326 12.71 -20.63 -4.19
N ILE A 327 11.84 -19.65 -3.95
CA ILE A 327 11.72 -18.95 -2.66
C ILE A 327 10.84 -19.75 -1.71
N CYS A 328 11.38 -20.07 -0.53
CA CYS A 328 10.65 -20.74 0.55
C CYS A 328 9.84 -19.77 1.39
N GLY A 329 10.42 -18.60 1.69
CA GLY A 329 9.81 -17.60 2.54
C GLY A 329 10.74 -16.44 2.85
N ILE A 330 10.21 -15.49 3.61
CA ILE A 330 10.94 -14.32 4.08
C ILE A 330 10.89 -14.19 5.60
N VAL A 331 11.94 -13.60 6.16
CA VAL A 331 12.16 -13.46 7.60
C VAL A 331 12.57 -12.04 7.92
N VAL A 332 12.02 -11.48 9.00
CA VAL A 332 12.56 -10.27 9.63
C VAL A 332 12.95 -10.57 11.06
N ASN A 333 14.19 -10.20 11.42
CA ASN A 333 14.77 -10.39 12.73
C ASN A 333 15.03 -9.04 13.41
N CYS A 334 14.29 -8.76 14.49
CA CYS A 334 14.46 -7.51 15.25
C CYS A 334 15.52 -7.69 16.33
N ARG A 335 16.66 -6.98 16.23
CA ARG A 335 17.80 -7.17 17.16
C ARG A 335 18.42 -5.82 17.54
N HIS A 336 18.92 -5.72 18.78
CA HIS A 336 19.55 -4.50 19.30
C HIS A 336 20.74 -3.98 18.47
N LYS A 337 21.54 -4.89 17.89
CA LYS A 337 22.76 -4.55 17.15
C LYS A 337 22.50 -4.20 15.68
N GLY A 338 21.25 -4.26 15.22
CA GLY A 338 20.89 -4.12 13.82
C GLY A 338 19.97 -5.25 13.40
N ASP A 339 18.97 -4.89 12.61
CA ASP A 339 17.94 -5.82 12.17
C ASP A 339 18.38 -6.53 10.90
N LYS A 340 17.75 -7.68 10.63
CA LYS A 340 17.99 -8.42 9.39
C LYS A 340 16.68 -8.73 8.73
N ILE A 341 16.62 -8.54 7.43
CA ILE A 341 15.59 -9.13 6.58
C ILE A 341 16.28 -10.19 5.73
N SER A 342 15.61 -11.31 5.50
CA SER A 342 16.17 -12.40 4.73
C SER A 342 15.15 -13.07 3.83
N VAL A 343 15.60 -13.45 2.64
CA VAL A 343 14.81 -14.24 1.67
C VAL A 343 15.46 -15.61 1.58
N TRP A 344 14.70 -16.65 1.95
CA TRP A 344 15.16 -18.04 2.00
C TRP A 344 14.82 -18.72 0.69
N THR A 345 15.78 -19.45 0.13
CA THR A 345 15.62 -20.23 -1.10
C THR A 345 15.91 -21.70 -0.81
N ARG A 346 15.31 -22.58 -1.62
CA ARG A 346 15.30 -24.02 -1.35
C ARG A 346 16.60 -24.77 -1.66
N ASP A 347 17.44 -24.20 -2.52
CA ASP A 347 18.63 -24.87 -3.06
C ASP A 347 19.77 -23.87 -3.20
N ALA A 348 20.80 -24.02 -2.37
CA ALA A 348 21.97 -23.16 -2.37
C ALA A 348 22.92 -23.40 -3.55
N GLU A 349 22.83 -24.54 -4.24
CA GLU A 349 23.72 -24.89 -5.36
C GLU A 349 23.22 -24.30 -6.70
N LYS A 350 22.00 -23.75 -6.72
CA LYS A 350 21.45 -23.03 -7.88
C LYS A 350 21.97 -21.60 -7.93
N ASP A 351 23.29 -21.45 -8.14
CA ASP A 351 23.97 -20.15 -8.12
C ASP A 351 23.37 -19.14 -9.10
N ASP A 352 23.00 -19.58 -10.31
CA ASP A 352 22.41 -18.74 -11.34
C ASP A 352 21.05 -18.16 -10.90
N ILE A 353 20.19 -19.01 -10.34
CA ILE A 353 18.88 -18.63 -9.79
C ILE A 353 19.06 -17.72 -8.58
N ASN A 354 19.91 -18.12 -7.63
CA ASN A 354 20.15 -17.36 -6.42
C ASN A 354 20.74 -15.98 -6.73
N LEU A 355 21.64 -15.86 -7.72
CA LEU A 355 22.16 -14.57 -8.19
C LEU A 355 21.07 -13.70 -8.84
N ARG A 356 20.23 -14.25 -9.72
CA ARG A 356 19.10 -13.52 -10.32
C ARG A 356 18.15 -12.99 -9.25
N LEU A 357 17.76 -13.85 -8.30
CA LEU A 357 16.92 -13.45 -7.16
C LEU A 357 17.59 -12.34 -6.35
N GLY A 358 18.87 -12.45 -6.05
CA GLY A 358 19.60 -11.41 -5.33
C GLY A 358 19.63 -10.07 -6.07
N MET A 359 19.80 -10.08 -7.40
CA MET A 359 19.77 -8.88 -8.23
C MET A 359 18.39 -8.24 -8.25
N GLN A 360 17.33 -9.06 -8.38
CA GLN A 360 15.94 -8.60 -8.28
C GLN A 360 15.65 -7.99 -6.90
N LEU A 361 16.14 -8.59 -5.81
CA LEU A 361 16.00 -8.05 -4.45
C LEU A 361 16.67 -6.68 -4.32
N LYS A 362 17.88 -6.53 -4.85
CA LYS A 362 18.62 -5.26 -4.80
C LYS A 362 17.88 -4.14 -5.53
N LYS A 363 17.32 -4.45 -6.70
CA LYS A 363 16.52 -3.52 -7.52
C LYS A 363 15.18 -3.18 -6.85
N LEU A 364 14.45 -4.18 -6.38
CA LEU A 364 13.13 -4.03 -5.75
C LEU A 364 13.21 -3.09 -4.53
N LEU A 365 14.25 -3.26 -3.71
CA LEU A 365 14.42 -2.53 -2.46
C LEU A 365 15.25 -1.26 -2.58
N ASP A 366 15.60 -0.86 -3.81
CA ASP A 366 16.48 0.28 -4.10
C ASP A 366 17.74 0.29 -3.21
N ILE A 367 18.36 -0.88 -3.05
CA ILE A 367 19.56 -1.03 -2.23
C ILE A 367 20.73 -0.48 -3.04
N PRO A 368 21.44 0.55 -2.55
CA PRO A 368 22.45 1.24 -3.33
C PRO A 368 23.61 0.31 -3.66
N ASP A 369 24.30 0.58 -4.77
CA ASP A 369 25.45 -0.24 -5.17
C ASP A 369 26.63 -0.21 -4.21
N SER A 370 26.66 0.77 -3.30
CA SER A 370 27.61 0.80 -2.19
C SER A 370 27.32 -0.24 -1.10
N GLU A 371 26.12 -0.81 -1.06
CA GLU A 371 25.72 -1.87 -0.13
C GLU A 371 25.85 -3.25 -0.82
N GLN A 372 26.49 -4.18 -0.11
CA GLN A 372 26.70 -5.56 -0.58
C GLN A 372 25.58 -6.44 -0.01
N LEU A 373 24.99 -7.28 -0.85
CA LEU A 373 24.12 -8.38 -0.41
C LEU A 373 24.94 -9.66 -0.29
N LEU A 374 24.65 -10.44 0.76
CA LEU A 374 25.34 -11.69 1.04
C LEU A 374 24.35 -12.84 1.07
N TYR A 375 24.71 -13.93 0.40
CA TYR A 375 23.98 -15.18 0.42
C TYR A 375 24.72 -16.19 1.31
N VAL A 376 24.01 -16.82 2.23
CA VAL A 376 24.58 -17.76 3.20
C VAL A 376 23.78 -19.06 3.21
N VAL A 377 24.47 -20.19 3.06
CA VAL A 377 23.90 -21.54 3.15
C VAL A 377 23.48 -21.84 4.58
N HIS A 378 22.29 -22.42 4.77
CA HIS A 378 21.74 -22.67 6.10
C HIS A 378 22.62 -23.57 6.97
N LYS A 379 23.09 -24.71 6.43
CA LYS A 379 23.99 -25.63 7.14
C LYS A 379 25.29 -24.96 7.60
N VAL A 380 25.84 -24.04 6.80
CA VAL A 380 27.07 -23.29 7.18
C VAL A 380 26.79 -22.30 8.30
N ALA A 381 25.64 -21.61 8.24
CA ALA A 381 25.23 -20.66 9.27
C ALA A 381 24.87 -21.31 10.62
N ALA A 382 24.39 -22.55 10.61
CA ALA A 382 24.08 -23.31 11.82
C ALA A 382 25.33 -23.65 12.64
N VAL A 383 26.46 -23.90 11.97
CA VAL A 383 27.72 -24.34 12.60
C VAL A 383 28.63 -23.16 12.98
N ARG A 384 28.49 -22.00 12.31
CA ARG A 384 29.38 -20.84 12.50
C ARG A 384 28.59 -19.59 12.85
N SER A 385 28.83 -19.03 14.05
CA SER A 385 28.25 -17.75 14.47
C SER A 385 29.26 -16.59 14.31
N GLY A 386 28.79 -15.42 13.88
CA GLY A 386 29.58 -14.17 13.85
C GLY A 386 30.26 -13.80 12.52
N SER A 387 31.22 -12.88 12.58
CA SER A 387 31.91 -12.23 11.45
C SER A 387 32.84 -13.14 10.63
N MET A 388 32.90 -14.44 10.96
CA MET A 388 33.73 -15.46 10.28
C MET A 388 32.95 -16.30 9.24
N MET A 389 31.68 -16.01 8.99
CA MET A 389 30.93 -16.65 7.91
C MET A 389 31.40 -16.13 6.55
N LYS A 390 32.02 -17.01 5.76
CA LYS A 390 32.29 -16.74 4.34
C LYS A 390 30.97 -16.87 3.57
N PRO A 391 30.50 -15.82 2.87
CA PRO A 391 29.30 -15.92 2.04
C PRO A 391 29.54 -16.90 0.89
N HIS A 392 28.49 -17.62 0.49
CA HIS A 392 28.52 -18.50 -0.68
C HIS A 392 28.44 -17.67 -1.97
N LEU A 393 27.48 -16.75 -2.01
CA LEU A 393 27.37 -15.75 -3.08
C LEU A 393 27.38 -14.35 -2.49
N SER A 394 27.81 -13.39 -3.29
CA SER A 394 27.66 -11.99 -2.95
C SER A 394 27.40 -11.16 -4.18
N ILE A 395 26.53 -10.16 -4.06
CA ILE A 395 26.36 -9.14 -5.10
C ILE A 395 27.29 -7.99 -4.72
N PRO A 396 28.41 -7.82 -5.46
CA PRO A 396 29.47 -6.92 -5.06
C PRO A 396 29.03 -5.46 -5.12
N ARG A 397 29.84 -4.61 -4.48
CA ARG A 397 29.68 -3.16 -4.60
C ARG A 397 30.17 -2.72 -5.98
N GLN A 398 29.39 -1.95 -6.74
CA GLN A 398 29.98 -1.24 -7.88
C GLN A 398 30.74 -0.02 -7.33
N ARG A 399 32.05 0.04 -7.55
CA ARG A 399 32.79 1.30 -7.33
C ARG A 399 32.36 2.24 -8.45
N GLY A 400 31.90 3.44 -8.07
CA GLY A 400 31.63 4.49 -9.03
C GLY A 400 32.82 4.69 -9.96
N SER A 401 32.53 4.75 -11.26
CA SER A 401 33.48 5.11 -12.30
C SER A 401 33.82 6.60 -12.21
N ASP A 402 34.57 6.99 -11.17
CA ASP A 402 35.26 8.28 -11.12
C ASP A 402 36.76 8.00 -11.16
N SER A 403 37.29 7.80 -12.37
CA SER A 403 38.72 7.95 -12.67
C SER A 403 38.98 7.76 -14.17
N PHE A 404 38.45 8.65 -15.00
CA PHE A 404 39.05 8.95 -16.32
C PHE A 404 38.65 10.37 -16.75
N LEU A 405 39.26 11.37 -16.14
CA LEU A 405 39.65 12.60 -16.82
C LEU A 405 41.07 12.93 -16.36
N GLU A 406 41.92 13.19 -17.34
CA GLU A 406 43.38 13.28 -17.34
C GLU A 406 44.02 14.17 -16.27
#